data_AF-A0A2N0PM44-F1
#
_entry.id   AF-A0A2N0PM44-F1
#
_cell.length_a   1.000
_cell.length_b   1.000
_cell.length_c   1.000
_cell.angle_alpha   90.00
_cell.angle_beta   90.00
_cell.angle_gamma   90.00
#
_symmetry.space_group_name_H-M   'P 1'
#
loop_
_entity.id
_entity.type
_entity.pdbx_description
1 polymer ?
#
loop_
_entity_poly.entity_id
_entity_poly.type
_entity_poly.pdbx_seq_one_letter_code
_entity_poly.pdbx_strand_id
1 'polypeptide(L)'
;MSHAGYNESGIVKCEWIVKKLEAPKYYIDLMKKCWDQNPENRPNSFEIYESVLQFQNNEEQFKEVEEYRKANLLSDENNQSTTHPQAIYISQSLNSFTDCLDYRI
;
A
#
# COMPACT_ATOMS: atom_id res chain seq x y z
N MET A 1 22.45 -4.69 7.69
CA MET A 1 22.01 -3.76 8.75
C MET A 1 21.72 -2.41 8.10
N SER A 2 20.53 -2.22 7.52
CA SER A 2 20.13 -0.94 6.93
C SER A 2 19.66 -0.01 8.05
N HIS A 3 20.39 1.09 8.25
CA HIS A 3 20.04 2.13 9.22
C HIS A 3 18.80 2.87 8.73
N ALA A 4 17.75 2.92 9.54
CA ALA A 4 16.64 3.84 9.34
C ALA A 4 17.15 5.27 9.54
N GLY A 5 17.17 6.07 8.47
CA GLY A 5 17.46 7.50 8.54
C GLY A 5 16.19 8.28 8.88
N TYR A 6 16.16 8.93 10.04
CA TYR A 6 15.12 9.89 10.41
C TYR A 6 15.49 11.29 9.88
N ASN A 7 14.52 12.07 9.43
CA ASN A 7 14.72 13.52 9.25
C ASN A 7 14.39 14.28 10.56
N GLU A 8 14.79 15.55 10.65
CA GLU A 8 14.78 16.38 11.87
C GLU A 8 13.40 16.56 12.55
N SER A 9 12.33 16.06 11.95
CA SER A 9 10.97 16.04 12.53
C SER A 9 10.53 14.65 13.03
N GLY A 10 11.43 13.67 13.09
CA GLY A 10 11.13 12.31 13.55
C GLY A 10 10.20 11.54 12.61
N ILE A 11 10.02 12.02 11.38
CA ILE A 11 9.17 11.38 10.38
C ILE A 11 9.96 10.20 9.82
N VAL A 12 9.40 8.99 9.94
CA VAL A 12 9.86 7.83 9.17
C VAL A 12 9.63 8.20 7.71
N LYS A 13 10.68 8.59 7.00
CA LYS A 13 10.65 8.74 5.56
C LYS A 13 10.60 7.33 4.98
N CYS A 14 9.40 6.75 5.00
CA CYS A 14 9.07 5.59 4.21
C CYS A 14 9.22 6.00 2.75
N GLU A 15 10.39 5.78 2.15
CA GLU A 15 10.55 5.67 0.70
C GLU A 15 9.86 4.40 0.17
N TRP A 16 8.68 4.06 0.71
CA TRP A 16 7.71 3.10 0.20
C TRP A 16 6.70 3.78 -0.72
N ILE A 17 7.07 4.93 -1.30
CA ILE A 17 6.27 5.56 -2.33
C ILE A 17 6.35 4.62 -3.51
N VAL A 18 5.27 3.87 -3.74
CA VAL A 18 4.93 3.16 -4.99
C VAL A 18 5.69 3.83 -6.12
N LYS A 19 6.59 3.12 -6.82
CA LYS A 19 7.32 3.76 -7.91
C LYS A 19 6.27 4.40 -8.80
N LYS A 20 6.49 5.64 -9.22
CA LYS A 20 5.49 6.51 -9.87
C LYS A 20 4.69 5.84 -11.01
N LEU A 21 5.21 4.75 -11.58
CA LEU A 21 4.64 4.01 -12.70
C LEU A 21 4.04 2.63 -12.32
N GLU A 22 4.15 2.18 -11.07
CA GLU A 22 3.60 0.89 -10.59
C GLU A 22 2.11 0.96 -10.24
N ALA A 23 1.55 2.17 -10.09
CA ALA A 23 0.13 2.38 -9.88
C ALA A 23 -0.36 3.66 -10.59
N PRO A 24 -1.65 3.75 -10.94
CA PRO A 24 -2.21 4.97 -11.49
C PRO A 24 -2.00 6.14 -10.53
N LYS A 25 -1.65 7.31 -11.08
CA LYS A 25 -1.35 8.52 -10.29
C LYS A 25 -2.45 8.84 -9.29
N TYR A 26 -3.70 8.64 -9.69
CA TYR A 26 -4.85 8.79 -8.82
C TYR A 26 -4.75 7.97 -7.52
N TYR A 27 -4.47 6.67 -7.61
CA TYR A 27 -4.33 5.82 -6.41
C TYR A 27 -3.15 6.27 -5.56
N ILE A 28 -2.05 6.69 -6.17
CA ILE A 28 -0.90 7.22 -5.42
C ILE A 28 -1.32 8.43 -4.59
N ASP A 29 -2.09 9.36 -5.17
CA ASP A 29 -2.53 10.56 -4.48
C ASP A 29 -3.60 10.25 -3.41
N LEU A 30 -4.48 9.29 -3.64
CA LEU A 30 -5.41 8.77 -2.62
C LEU A 30 -4.65 8.15 -1.44
N MET A 31 -3.69 7.27 -1.71
CA MET A 31 -2.89 6.61 -0.68
C MET A 31 -2.09 7.60 0.17
N LYS A 32 -1.57 8.69 -0.43
CA LYS A 32 -0.92 9.78 0.33
C LYS A 32 -1.87 10.42 1.34
N LYS A 33 -3.13 10.67 0.96
CA LYS A 33 -4.14 11.23 1.88
C LYS A 33 -4.48 10.24 3.00
N CYS A 34 -4.62 8.95 2.67
CA CYS A 34 -4.89 7.91 3.66
C CYS A 34 -3.75 7.75 4.69
N TRP A 35 -2.51 8.00 4.27
CA TRP A 35 -1.32 7.96 5.13
C TRP A 35 -0.90 9.32 5.70
N ASP A 36 -1.78 10.32 5.69
CA ASP A 36 -1.46 11.61 6.32
C ASP A 36 -1.16 11.41 7.82
N GLN A 37 -0.11 12.08 8.30
CA GLN A 37 0.30 11.99 9.71
C GLN A 37 -0.78 12.57 10.63
N ASN A 38 -1.48 13.61 10.17
CA ASN A 38 -2.60 14.20 10.86
C ASN A 38 -3.88 13.37 10.57
N PRO A 39 -4.52 12.78 11.59
CA PRO A 39 -5.74 11.99 11.41
C PRO A 39 -6.88 12.76 10.75
N GLU A 40 -7.00 14.07 11.03
CA GLU A 40 -8.07 14.93 10.48
C GLU A 40 -7.97 15.11 8.96
N ASN A 41 -6.79 14.88 8.37
CA ASN A 41 -6.57 14.97 6.93
C ASN A 41 -6.88 13.63 6.21
N ARG A 42 -7.08 12.55 6.96
CA ARG A 42 -7.33 11.23 6.35
C ARG A 42 -8.78 11.17 5.88
N PRO A 43 -9.03 10.70 4.65
CA PRO A 43 -10.38 10.59 4.15
C PRO A 43 -11.13 9.49 4.90
N ASN A 44 -12.41 9.73 5.17
CA ASN A 44 -13.29 8.71 5.70
C ASN A 44 -13.73 7.73 4.58
N SER A 45 -14.39 6.63 4.95
CA SER A 45 -14.78 5.59 4.01
C SER A 45 -15.72 6.09 2.89
N PHE A 46 -16.56 7.08 3.18
CA PHE A 46 -17.46 7.67 2.19
C PHE A 46 -16.69 8.53 1.18
N GLU A 47 -15.74 9.35 1.64
CA GLU A 47 -14.88 10.15 0.76
C GLU A 47 -14.00 9.27 -0.14
N ILE A 48 -13.51 8.14 0.38
CA ILE A 48 -12.78 7.15 -0.42
C ILE A 48 -13.69 6.55 -1.49
N TYR A 49 -14.92 6.17 -1.15
CA TYR A 49 -15.88 5.60 -2.09
C TYR A 49 -16.20 6.56 -3.24
N GLU A 50 -16.57 7.81 -2.90
CA GLU A 50 -16.86 8.85 -3.89
C GLU A 50 -15.65 9.14 -4.78
N SER A 51 -14.46 9.22 -4.17
CA SER A 51 -13.23 9.35 -4.93
C SER A 51 -13.08 8.17 -5.88
N VAL A 52 -13.18 6.91 -5.45
CA VAL A 52 -13.00 5.75 -6.36
C VAL A 52 -13.98 5.76 -7.53
N LEU A 53 -15.25 6.13 -7.30
CA LEU A 53 -16.25 6.22 -8.38
C LEU A 53 -15.88 7.26 -9.45
N GLN A 54 -15.39 8.42 -9.06
CA GLN A 54 -15.07 9.50 -10.01
C GLN A 54 -13.96 9.12 -11.00
N PHE A 55 -13.04 8.23 -10.60
CA PHE A 55 -11.83 7.94 -11.38
C PHE A 55 -11.93 6.68 -12.24
N GLN A 56 -13.03 5.92 -12.15
CA GLN A 56 -13.26 4.75 -13.02
C GLN A 56 -13.25 5.10 -14.52
N ASN A 57 -13.45 6.37 -14.87
CA ASN A 57 -13.48 6.84 -16.27
C ASN A 57 -12.10 7.18 -16.86
N ASN A 58 -11.00 7.03 -16.12
CA ASN A 58 -9.66 7.42 -16.58
C ASN A 58 -8.85 6.22 -17.13
N GLU A 59 -9.40 5.52 -18.13
CA GLU A 59 -8.83 4.30 -18.71
C GLU A 59 -7.36 4.45 -19.16
N GLU A 60 -6.97 5.65 -19.59
CA GLU A 60 -5.62 5.93 -20.10
C GLU A 60 -4.53 5.75 -19.03
N GLN A 61 -4.75 6.24 -17.80
CA GLN A 61 -3.78 6.06 -16.70
C GLN A 61 -3.62 4.59 -16.30
N PHE A 62 -4.68 3.80 -16.39
CA PHE A 62 -4.61 2.37 -16.11
C PHE A 62 -3.83 1.62 -17.20
N LYS A 63 -4.03 2.01 -18.46
CA LYS A 63 -3.32 1.40 -19.59
C LYS A 63 -1.82 1.66 -19.52
N GLU A 64 -1.40 2.89 -19.23
CA GLU A 64 0.02 3.25 -19.09
C GLU A 64 0.72 2.41 -18.01
N VAL A 65 0.08 2.26 -16.85
CA VAL A 65 0.61 1.46 -15.73
C VAL A 65 0.66 -0.02 -16.08
N GLU A 66 -0.35 -0.53 -16.78
CA GLU A 66 -0.38 -1.93 -17.21
C GLU A 66 0.73 -2.24 -18.23
N GLU A 67 0.98 -1.33 -19.18
CA GLU A 67 2.10 -1.42 -20.12
C GLU A 67 3.45 -1.38 -19.40
N TYR A 68 3.62 -0.47 -18.43
CA TYR A 68 4.80 -0.44 -17.57
C TYR A 68 4.98 -1.76 -16.83
N ARG A 69 3.93 -2.28 -16.20
CA ARG A 69 3.99 -3.55 -15.46
C ARG A 69 4.39 -4.70 -16.37
N LYS A 70 3.81 -4.82 -17.57
CA LYS A 70 4.17 -5.84 -18.56
C LYS A 70 5.63 -5.73 -19.01
N ALA A 71 6.13 -4.53 -19.24
CA ALA A 71 7.51 -4.31 -19.65
C ALA A 71 8.52 -4.68 -18.55
N ASN A 72 8.21 -4.40 -17.28
CA ASN A 72 9.09 -4.71 -16.15
C ASN A 72 8.98 -6.17 -15.67
N LEU A 73 7.83 -6.83 -15.83
CA LEU A 73 7.67 -8.26 -15.52
C LEU A 73 8.66 -9.15 -16.28
N LEU A 74 9.01 -8.78 -17.51
CA LEU A 74 10.01 -9.49 -18.31
C LEU A 74 11.45 -9.38 -17.76
N SER A 75 11.70 -8.49 -16.79
CA SER A 75 13.02 -8.33 -16.17
C SER A 75 13.24 -9.20 -14.91
N ASP A 76 12.16 -9.75 -14.33
CA ASP A 76 12.18 -10.44 -13.04
C ASP A 76 12.14 -11.97 -13.11
N GLU A 77 11.99 -12.58 -14.30
CA GLU A 77 12.07 -14.05 -14.46
C GLU A 77 13.43 -14.64 -14.04
N ASN A 78 14.46 -13.81 -13.81
CA ASN A 78 15.77 -14.24 -13.33
C ASN A 78 15.94 -14.16 -11.80
N ASN A 79 14.94 -13.67 -11.08
CA ASN A 79 14.96 -13.52 -9.62
C ASN A 79 14.02 -14.53 -8.98
N GLN A 80 14.22 -15.82 -9.27
CA GLN A 80 13.62 -16.87 -8.47
C GLN A 80 14.18 -16.71 -7.05
N SER A 81 13.43 -16.00 -6.20
CA SER A 81 13.75 -15.84 -4.78
C SER A 81 13.92 -17.24 -4.22
N THR A 82 15.18 -17.64 -3.98
CA THR A 82 15.50 -18.92 -3.38
C THR A 82 14.99 -18.90 -1.96
N THR A 83 13.75 -19.33 -1.76
CA THR A 83 13.21 -19.60 -0.44
C THR A 83 14.16 -20.59 0.22
N HIS A 84 14.75 -20.22 1.35
CA HIS A 84 15.63 -21.12 2.09
C HIS A 84 14.86 -22.43 2.35
N PRO A 85 15.43 -23.63 2.09
CA PRO A 85 14.68 -24.89 2.15
C PRO A 85 13.98 -25.15 3.49
N GLN A 86 14.44 -24.50 4.56
CA GLN A 86 13.95 -24.59 5.92
C GLN A 86 12.95 -23.49 6.31
N ALA A 87 12.59 -22.57 5.39
CA ALA A 87 11.59 -21.55 5.67
C ALA A 87 10.18 -22.15 5.61
N ILE A 88 9.62 -22.51 6.77
CA ILE A 88 8.23 -22.93 6.91
C ILE A 88 7.43 -21.73 7.41
N TYR A 89 6.63 -21.12 6.52
CA TYR A 89 5.67 -20.09 6.92
C TYR A 89 4.36 -20.76 7.35
N ILE A 90 4.14 -20.86 8.66
CA ILE A 90 2.83 -21.22 9.21
C ILE A 90 2.03 -19.95 9.46
N SER A 91 0.81 -19.90 8.95
CA SER A 91 -0.12 -18.82 9.30
C SER A 91 -0.34 -18.80 10.82
N GLN A 92 -0.10 -17.66 11.45
CA GLN A 92 -0.51 -17.45 12.84
C GLN A 92 -1.99 -17.10 12.84
N SER A 93 -2.80 -17.87 13.56
CA SER A 93 -4.20 -17.52 13.80
C SER A 93 -4.22 -16.17 14.50
N LEU A 94 -4.92 -15.18 13.93
CA LEU A 94 -5.16 -13.92 14.62
C LEU A 94 -5.97 -14.25 15.86
N ASN A 95 -5.37 -14.14 17.05
CA ASN A 95 -6.12 -14.22 18.30
C ASN A 95 -7.25 -13.20 18.22
N SER A 96 -8.49 -13.69 18.16
CA SER A 96 -9.69 -12.89 18.22
C SER A 96 -9.76 -12.27 19.60
N PHE A 97 -9.11 -11.13 19.81
CA PHE A 97 -9.44 -10.24 20.92
C PHE A 97 -10.80 -9.60 20.61
N THR A 98 -11.85 -10.44 20.69
CA THR A 98 -13.25 -10.04 20.78
C THR A 98 -13.67 -9.81 22.23
N ASP A 99 -12.71 -9.72 23.16
CA ASP A 99 -12.96 -9.44 24.58
C ASP A 99 -13.37 -7.98 24.85
N CYS A 100 -13.45 -7.12 23.82
CA CYS A 100 -13.93 -5.74 23.95
C CYS A 100 -15.40 -5.55 23.51
N LEU A 101 -16.16 -6.61 23.26
CA LEU A 101 -17.60 -6.53 22.99
C LEU A 101 -18.46 -6.99 24.18
N ASP A 102 -18.02 -6.72 25.41
CA ASP A 102 -18.92 -6.64 26.57
C ASP A 102 -19.50 -5.22 26.70
N TYR A 103 -20.32 -4.81 25.72
CA TYR A 103 -21.28 -3.73 25.94
C TYR A 103 -22.56 -4.33 26.50
N ARG A 104 -22.63 -4.40 27.82
CA ARG A 104 -23.88 -4.53 28.57
C ARG A 104 -24.14 -3.20 29.26
N ILE A 105 -25.06 -2.41 28.71
CA ILE A 105 -26.11 -1.58 29.33
C ILE A 105 -27.00 -1.07 28.20
#